data_AF-A0A814AVN8-F1
#
_entry.id   AF-A0A814AVN8-F1
#
_cell.length_a   1.000
_cell.length_b   1.000
_cell.length_c   1.000
_cell.angle_alpha   90.00
_cell.angle_beta   90.00
_cell.angle_gamma   90.00
#
_symmetry.space_group_name_H-M   'P 1'
#
loop_
_entity.id
_entity.type
_entity.pdbx_description
1 polymer ?
#
loop_
_entity_poly.entity_id
_entity_poly.type
_entity_poly.pdbx_seq_one_letter_code
_entity_poly.pdbx_strand_id
1 'polypeptide(L)'
;MMTRQIENKIISFIRRITCNVYIPSDIIPTAETKIKLADSILISPLVLGTWAWGDKKTWNWNEEYDVKAKEAFDMSISKGINTFDTAEMYGKGESERCIARYKTNHPNAGDIVLATKFLPFPYRISYPSSLINALRASLERLQVNCVDLYQIHGPIHLRSIEVLADALAEAVKLGLTKTVGVSNYSTDEMIKMYDRLQTHGIQLASNQVEFSLLRRLPETSGLIAECHKRSVAVLGYSPLVS
;
A
#
# COMPACT_ATOMS: atom_id res chain seq x y z
N MET A 1 7.06 5.96 -43.94
CA MET A 1 5.76 6.02 -43.23
C MET A 1 5.52 4.81 -42.32
N MET A 2 5.86 3.58 -42.74
CA MET A 2 5.69 2.35 -41.95
C MET A 2 6.49 2.29 -40.63
N THR A 3 7.71 2.83 -40.60
CA THR A 3 8.60 2.84 -39.42
C THR A 3 8.06 3.68 -38.25
N ARG A 4 7.54 4.89 -38.52
CA ARG A 4 6.88 5.72 -37.49
C ARG A 4 5.62 5.09 -36.91
N GLN A 5 4.90 4.27 -37.67
CA GLN A 5 3.67 3.61 -37.23
C GLN A 5 3.97 2.39 -36.33
N ILE A 6 5.10 1.71 -36.58
CA ILE A 6 5.62 0.63 -35.74
C ILE A 6 6.25 1.20 -34.47
N GLU A 7 7.04 2.27 -34.56
CA GLU A 7 7.57 2.99 -33.38
C GLU A 7 6.44 3.53 -32.50
N ASN A 8 5.40 4.15 -33.08
CA ASN A 8 4.25 4.61 -32.31
C ASN A 8 3.43 3.46 -31.70
N LYS A 9 3.36 2.28 -32.33
CA LYS A 9 2.75 1.08 -31.74
C LYS A 9 3.60 0.49 -30.62
N ILE A 10 4.92 0.48 -30.77
CA ILE A 10 5.85 -0.01 -29.75
C ILE A 10 5.89 0.96 -28.56
N ILE A 11 5.91 2.28 -28.80
CA ILE A 11 5.81 3.31 -27.75
C ILE A 11 4.42 3.29 -27.09
N SER A 12 3.35 3.04 -27.85
CA SER A 12 1.99 2.79 -27.32
C SER A 12 1.90 1.50 -26.49
N PHE A 13 2.61 0.45 -26.89
CA PHE A 13 2.68 -0.82 -26.18
C PHE A 13 3.53 -0.74 -24.91
N ILE A 14 4.64 0.01 -24.95
CA ILE A 14 5.51 0.29 -23.79
C ILE A 14 4.82 1.24 -22.79
N ARG A 15 4.01 2.21 -23.26
CA ARG A 15 3.13 3.03 -22.41
C ARG A 15 1.96 2.25 -21.77
N ARG A 16 1.69 1.02 -22.21
CA ARG A 16 0.58 0.19 -21.68
C ARG A 16 0.95 -0.68 -20.49
N ILE A 17 2.25 -0.87 -20.21
CA ILE A 17 2.70 -1.75 -19.12
C ILE A 17 2.83 -0.99 -17.79
N THR A 18 3.12 0.32 -17.82
CA THR A 18 3.21 1.14 -16.61
C THR A 18 2.27 2.34 -16.70
N CYS A 19 1.22 2.29 -15.89
CA CYS A 19 0.33 3.41 -15.63
C CYS A 19 0.98 4.38 -14.63
N ASN A 20 0.47 5.62 -14.58
CA ASN A 20 0.81 6.54 -13.50
C ASN A 20 0.15 6.05 -12.18
N VAL A 21 -0.39 6.93 -11.34
CA VAL A 21 -1.06 6.52 -10.09
C VAL A 21 -2.47 5.94 -10.28
N TYR A 22 -2.98 5.89 -11.51
CA TYR A 22 -4.29 5.32 -11.86
C TYR A 22 -4.27 4.68 -13.25
N ILE A 23 -5.20 3.77 -13.50
CA ILE A 23 -5.41 3.13 -14.80
C ILE A 23 -6.38 4.00 -15.63
N PRO A 24 -5.98 4.49 -16.81
CA PRO A 24 -6.88 5.17 -17.74
C PRO A 24 -8.10 4.32 -18.12
N SER A 25 -9.25 4.96 -18.33
CA SER A 25 -10.53 4.26 -18.59
C SER A 25 -10.56 3.46 -19.90
N ASP A 26 -9.65 3.74 -20.82
CA ASP A 26 -9.47 3.03 -22.08
C ASP A 26 -8.48 1.85 -21.99
N ILE A 27 -7.92 1.59 -20.80
CA ILE A 27 -6.99 0.48 -20.55
C ILE A 27 -7.67 -0.63 -19.76
N ILE A 28 -7.62 -1.84 -20.31
CA ILE A 28 -7.97 -3.08 -19.59
C ILE A 28 -6.68 -3.61 -18.93
N PRO A 29 -6.61 -3.70 -17.59
CA PRO A 29 -5.42 -4.20 -16.91
C PRO A 29 -5.15 -5.67 -17.22
N THR A 30 -3.87 -6.01 -17.28
CA THR A 30 -3.32 -7.36 -17.51
C THR A 30 -2.39 -7.75 -16.34
N ALA A 31 -1.88 -8.98 -16.32
CA ALA A 31 -0.93 -9.43 -15.30
C ALA A 31 0.38 -8.61 -15.31
N GLU A 32 0.72 -8.06 -16.48
CA GLU A 32 1.90 -7.23 -16.73
C GLU A 32 1.67 -5.77 -16.39
N THR A 33 0.41 -5.32 -16.29
CA THR A 33 0.10 -3.93 -15.95
C THR A 33 0.64 -3.60 -14.57
N LYS A 34 1.32 -2.47 -14.46
CA LYS A 34 1.84 -1.90 -13.21
C LYS A 34 1.35 -0.47 -13.03
N ILE A 35 1.12 -0.09 -11.77
CA ILE A 35 0.77 1.26 -11.32
C ILE A 35 1.96 1.80 -10.54
N LYS A 36 2.31 3.06 -10.77
CA LYS A 36 3.44 3.70 -10.10
C LYS A 36 3.01 4.34 -8.78
N LEU A 37 3.73 4.07 -7.70
CA LEU A 37 3.59 4.74 -6.41
C LEU A 37 4.79 5.66 -6.16
N ALA A 38 4.51 6.94 -5.86
CA ALA A 38 5.51 7.98 -5.55
C ALA A 38 6.76 7.92 -6.46
N ASP A 39 6.52 7.70 -7.76
CA ASP A 39 7.53 7.60 -8.81
C ASP A 39 8.67 6.57 -8.64
N SER A 40 8.58 5.67 -7.66
CA SER A 40 9.68 4.79 -7.28
C SER A 40 9.31 3.31 -7.17
N ILE A 41 8.03 2.99 -6.98
CA ILE A 41 7.56 1.61 -6.76
C ILE A 41 6.50 1.24 -7.78
N LEU A 42 6.56 0.01 -8.29
CA LEU A 42 5.60 -0.54 -9.25
C LEU A 42 4.76 -1.62 -8.59
N ILE A 43 3.45 -1.39 -8.51
CA ILE A 43 2.48 -2.32 -7.93
C ILE A 43 1.57 -2.90 -9.01
N SER A 44 1.03 -4.09 -8.78
CA SER A 44 -0.05 -4.64 -9.60
C SER A 44 -1.37 -3.89 -9.36
N PRO A 45 -2.26 -3.80 -10.37
CA PRO A 45 -3.61 -3.24 -10.23
C PRO A 45 -4.43 -3.86 -9.10
N LEU A 46 -4.22 -5.15 -8.84
CA LEU A 46 -4.78 -5.87 -7.72
C LEU A 46 -3.71 -6.01 -6.64
N VAL A 47 -4.07 -5.72 -5.40
CA VAL A 47 -3.22 -5.88 -4.21
C VAL A 47 -3.83 -6.97 -3.35
N LEU A 48 -3.01 -7.91 -2.85
CA LEU A 48 -3.49 -8.93 -1.92
C LEU A 48 -3.52 -8.36 -0.50
N GLY A 49 -4.72 -8.11 0.02
CA GLY A 49 -4.94 -7.76 1.42
C GLY A 49 -4.84 -8.99 2.33
N THR A 50 -4.20 -8.82 3.49
CA THR A 50 -3.87 -9.93 4.41
C THR A 50 -4.51 -9.79 5.79
N TRP A 51 -5.60 -9.02 5.89
CA TRP A 51 -6.24 -8.68 7.17
C TRP A 51 -6.66 -9.91 7.99
N ALA A 52 -7.28 -10.90 7.33
CA ALA A 52 -7.71 -12.12 8.02
C ALA A 52 -6.55 -13.01 8.50
N TRP A 53 -5.33 -12.81 7.98
CA TRP A 53 -4.23 -13.74 8.19
C TRP A 53 -3.76 -13.76 9.64
N GLY A 54 -3.79 -14.94 10.23
CA GLY A 54 -3.40 -15.18 11.62
C GLY A 54 -4.42 -14.77 12.69
N ASP A 55 -5.57 -14.21 12.32
CA ASP A 55 -6.56 -13.71 13.28
C ASP A 55 -7.55 -14.80 13.71
N LYS A 56 -7.24 -15.43 14.85
CA LYS A 56 -8.09 -16.46 15.47
C LYS A 56 -9.42 -15.93 16.02
N LYS A 57 -9.51 -14.64 16.34
CA LYS A 57 -10.67 -14.09 17.06
C LYS A 57 -11.78 -13.70 16.10
N THR A 58 -11.42 -12.95 15.06
CA THR A 58 -12.40 -12.42 14.10
C THR A 58 -12.71 -13.44 13.01
N TRP A 59 -11.69 -14.18 12.55
CA TRP A 59 -11.77 -15.01 11.36
C TRP A 59 -11.62 -16.51 11.64
N ASN A 60 -11.57 -16.91 12.92
CA ASN A 60 -11.39 -18.30 13.36
C ASN A 60 -10.19 -18.99 12.68
N TRP A 61 -9.09 -18.24 12.51
CA TRP A 61 -7.88 -18.73 11.84
C TRP A 61 -7.34 -20.02 12.46
N ASN A 62 -7.03 -20.99 11.61
CA ASN A 62 -6.50 -22.31 11.96
C ASN A 62 -5.52 -22.79 10.88
N GLU A 63 -5.01 -24.01 11.02
CA GLU A 63 -4.03 -24.59 10.09
C GLU A 63 -4.57 -24.74 8.66
N GLU A 64 -5.84 -25.11 8.49
CA GLU A 64 -6.48 -25.21 7.17
C GLU A 64 -6.50 -23.85 6.45
N TYR A 65 -6.81 -22.77 7.18
CA TYR A 65 -6.75 -21.41 6.62
C TYR A 65 -5.33 -20.95 6.33
N ASP A 66 -4.33 -21.35 7.13
CA ASP A 66 -2.92 -21.03 6.86
C ASP A 66 -2.44 -21.68 5.55
N VAL A 67 -2.81 -22.94 5.29
CA VAL A 67 -2.53 -23.63 4.02
C VAL A 67 -3.17 -22.88 2.84
N LYS A 68 -4.47 -22.56 2.93
CA LYS A 68 -5.19 -21.82 1.88
C LYS A 68 -4.61 -20.42 1.63
N ALA A 69 -4.16 -19.75 2.69
CA ALA A 69 -3.53 -18.44 2.57
C ALA A 69 -2.16 -18.52 1.88
N LYS A 70 -1.37 -19.56 2.17
CA LYS A 70 -0.13 -19.82 1.44
C LYS A 70 -0.41 -20.10 -0.05
N GLU A 71 -1.42 -20.91 -0.36
CA GLU A 71 -1.83 -21.16 -1.75
C GLU A 71 -2.25 -19.86 -2.46
N ALA A 72 -3.00 -18.99 -1.78
CA ALA A 72 -3.38 -17.68 -2.31
C ALA A 72 -2.16 -16.76 -2.52
N PHE A 73 -1.17 -16.80 -1.61
CA PHE A 73 0.11 -16.09 -1.75
C PHE A 73 0.88 -16.57 -3.00
N ASP A 74 1.11 -17.88 -3.12
CA ASP A 74 1.85 -18.47 -4.24
C ASP A 74 1.13 -18.21 -5.58
N MET A 75 -0.20 -18.36 -5.61
CA MET A 75 -1.02 -18.08 -6.79
C MET A 75 -0.93 -16.62 -7.20
N SER A 76 -0.99 -15.69 -6.24
CA SER A 76 -0.88 -14.25 -6.50
C SER A 76 0.40 -13.92 -7.24
N ILE A 77 1.55 -14.40 -6.73
CA ILE A 77 2.85 -14.17 -7.38
C ILE A 77 2.89 -14.80 -8.76
N SER A 78 2.40 -16.04 -8.91
CA SER A 78 2.36 -16.74 -10.20
C SER A 78 1.53 -16.02 -11.28
N LYS A 79 0.58 -15.17 -10.87
CA LYS A 79 -0.30 -14.38 -11.73
C LYS A 79 0.13 -12.92 -11.87
N GLY A 80 1.34 -12.58 -11.40
CA GLY A 80 1.91 -11.22 -11.54
C GLY A 80 1.38 -10.21 -10.51
N ILE A 81 0.60 -10.65 -9.51
CA ILE A 81 0.24 -9.84 -8.35
C ILE A 81 1.47 -9.81 -7.43
N ASN A 82 2.10 -8.65 -7.32
CA ASN A 82 3.34 -8.50 -6.59
C ASN A 82 3.18 -7.74 -5.28
N THR A 83 2.00 -7.20 -4.96
CA THR A 83 1.82 -6.32 -3.80
C THR A 83 0.98 -6.98 -2.72
N PHE A 84 1.51 -6.97 -1.49
CA PHE A 84 0.87 -7.52 -0.30
C PHE A 84 0.69 -6.42 0.75
N ASP A 85 -0.55 -6.22 1.17
CA ASP A 85 -0.93 -5.21 2.14
C ASP A 85 -1.30 -5.87 3.48
N THR A 86 -0.61 -5.45 4.54
CA THR A 86 -0.80 -5.91 5.92
C THR A 86 -0.84 -4.73 6.89
N ALA A 87 -0.83 -4.99 8.19
CA ALA A 87 -0.71 -3.98 9.23
C ALA A 87 -0.25 -4.61 10.55
N GLU A 88 0.39 -3.82 11.42
CA GLU A 88 0.85 -4.30 12.74
C GLU A 88 -0.29 -4.87 13.60
N MET A 89 -1.53 -4.40 13.38
CA MET A 89 -2.69 -4.83 14.15
C MET A 89 -3.33 -6.12 13.64
N TYR A 90 -3.10 -6.50 12.37
CA TYR A 90 -3.74 -7.66 11.76
C TYR A 90 -3.25 -8.95 12.41
N GLY A 91 -4.17 -9.71 13.02
CA GLY A 91 -3.83 -10.86 13.84
C GLY A 91 -2.82 -10.55 14.96
N LYS A 92 -2.77 -9.29 15.46
CA LYS A 92 -1.71 -8.81 16.38
C LYS A 92 -0.29 -9.01 15.83
N GLY A 93 -0.11 -8.69 14.56
CA GLY A 93 1.14 -8.83 13.82
C GLY A 93 1.37 -10.25 13.28
N GLU A 94 0.44 -11.19 13.48
CA GLU A 94 0.56 -12.53 12.92
C GLU A 94 0.45 -12.52 11.39
N SER A 95 -0.33 -11.60 10.82
CA SER A 95 -0.39 -11.42 9.36
C SER A 95 1.00 -11.12 8.75
N GLU A 96 1.78 -10.24 9.39
CA GLU A 96 3.17 -9.95 9.00
C GLU A 96 4.07 -11.19 9.10
N ARG A 97 3.90 -12.01 10.15
CA ARG A 97 4.65 -13.28 10.30
C ARG A 97 4.25 -14.32 9.27
N CYS A 98 2.98 -14.38 8.87
CA CYS A 98 2.50 -15.26 7.80
C CYS A 98 3.23 -14.91 6.49
N ILE A 99 3.25 -13.63 6.10
CA ILE A 99 3.98 -13.17 4.91
C ILE A 99 5.47 -13.57 4.99
N ALA A 100 6.11 -13.37 6.15
CA ALA A 100 7.51 -13.75 6.34
C ALA A 100 7.76 -15.27 6.18
N ARG A 101 6.84 -16.11 6.66
CA ARG A 101 6.91 -17.55 6.44
C ARG A 101 6.73 -17.91 4.97
N TYR A 102 5.71 -17.35 4.31
CA TYR A 102 5.36 -17.73 2.94
C TYR A 102 6.40 -17.28 1.91
N LYS A 103 7.07 -16.15 2.13
CA LYS A 103 8.15 -15.68 1.25
C LYS A 103 9.44 -16.53 1.38
N THR A 104 9.62 -17.23 2.50
CA THR A 104 10.86 -17.98 2.75
C THR A 104 11.00 -19.09 1.73
N ASN A 105 12.12 -19.13 1.00
CA ASN A 105 12.40 -20.05 -0.11
C ASN A 105 11.46 -19.92 -1.33
N HIS A 106 10.65 -18.87 -1.43
CA HIS A 106 9.86 -18.63 -2.64
C HIS A 106 10.77 -18.03 -3.74
N PRO A 107 10.83 -18.61 -4.95
CA PRO A 107 11.82 -18.25 -5.98
C PRO A 107 11.76 -16.78 -6.41
N ASN A 108 10.57 -16.17 -6.37
CA ASN A 108 10.34 -14.77 -6.74
C ASN A 108 10.08 -13.86 -5.53
N ALA A 109 10.51 -14.26 -4.32
CA ALA A 109 10.30 -13.47 -3.11
C ALA A 109 10.94 -12.07 -3.16
N GLY A 110 11.99 -11.89 -3.97
CA GLY A 110 12.69 -10.61 -4.11
C GLY A 110 11.90 -9.52 -4.82
N ASP A 111 10.86 -9.88 -5.57
CA ASP A 111 10.09 -8.95 -6.42
C ASP A 111 8.77 -8.48 -5.78
N ILE A 112 8.49 -8.92 -4.54
CA ILE A 112 7.27 -8.54 -3.84
C ILE A 112 7.39 -7.13 -3.27
N VAL A 113 6.29 -6.39 -3.35
CA VAL A 113 6.09 -5.09 -2.73
C VAL A 113 5.32 -5.29 -1.43
N LEU A 114 5.90 -4.84 -0.32
CA LEU A 114 5.30 -4.96 1.01
C LEU A 114 4.76 -3.62 1.50
N ALA A 115 3.47 -3.60 1.82
CA ALA A 115 2.83 -2.49 2.50
C ALA A 115 2.43 -2.88 3.92
N THR A 116 2.80 -2.08 4.92
CA THR A 116 2.29 -2.22 6.30
C THR A 116 1.87 -0.88 6.88
N LYS A 117 1.23 -0.89 8.05
CA LYS A 117 0.56 0.29 8.61
C LYS A 117 0.81 0.48 10.09
N PHE A 118 1.03 1.73 10.46
CA PHE A 118 1.05 2.23 11.82
C PHE A 118 -0.37 2.52 12.33
N LEU A 119 -0.75 1.94 13.45
CA LEU A 119 -1.97 2.29 14.17
C LEU A 119 -1.65 3.34 15.25
N PRO A 120 -2.13 4.60 15.11
CA PRO A 120 -1.80 5.68 16.03
C PRO A 120 -2.69 5.63 17.28
N PHE A 121 -2.54 4.58 18.10
CA PHE A 121 -3.27 4.45 19.36
C PHE A 121 -3.16 5.72 20.24
N PRO A 122 -4.18 6.05 21.06
CA PRO A 122 -4.19 7.27 21.88
C PRO A 122 -2.99 7.46 22.81
N TYR A 123 -2.32 6.37 23.22
CA TYR A 123 -1.13 6.42 24.08
C TYR A 123 0.20 6.56 23.30
N ARG A 124 0.19 6.44 21.97
CA ARG A 124 1.37 6.59 21.09
C ARG A 124 1.53 8.04 20.62
N ILE A 125 1.79 8.95 21.55
CA ILE A 125 1.86 10.40 21.30
C ILE A 125 3.29 10.96 21.14
N SER A 126 4.31 10.15 21.43
CA SER A 126 5.71 10.53 21.36
C SER A 126 6.25 10.29 19.96
N TYR A 127 6.24 11.31 19.11
CA TYR A 127 6.76 11.25 17.73
C TYR A 127 8.16 11.88 17.66
N PRO A 128 9.07 11.36 16.81
CA PRO A 128 8.85 10.26 15.85
C PRO A 128 8.92 8.85 16.47
N SER A 129 9.42 8.73 17.71
CA SER A 129 9.81 7.44 18.32
C SER A 129 8.71 6.37 18.32
N SER A 130 7.45 6.72 18.58
CA SER A 130 6.34 5.75 18.60
C SER A 130 6.12 5.09 17.24
N LEU A 131 6.17 5.89 16.17
CA LEU A 131 6.00 5.44 14.80
C LEU A 131 7.20 4.60 14.34
N ILE A 132 8.41 5.07 14.65
CA ILE A 132 9.66 4.37 14.29
C ILE A 132 9.78 3.02 15.01
N ASN A 133 9.46 2.96 16.30
CA ASN A 133 9.51 1.71 17.07
C ASN A 133 8.48 0.70 16.56
N ALA A 134 7.26 1.16 16.22
CA ALA A 134 6.24 0.30 15.62
C ALA A 134 6.69 -0.24 14.25
N LEU A 135 7.26 0.63 13.39
CA LEU A 135 7.79 0.20 12.10
C LEU A 135 8.92 -0.83 12.26
N ARG A 136 9.89 -0.60 13.15
CA ARG A 136 10.95 -1.57 13.43
C ARG A 136 10.41 -2.92 13.89
N ALA A 137 9.37 -2.92 14.74
CA ALA A 137 8.72 -4.16 15.15
C ALA A 137 7.99 -4.86 13.99
N SER A 138 7.38 -4.11 13.07
CA SER A 138 6.82 -4.66 11.82
C SER A 138 7.90 -5.24 10.91
N LEU A 139 9.03 -4.55 10.74
CA LEU A 139 10.18 -5.01 9.96
C LEU A 139 10.74 -6.32 10.50
N GLU A 140 10.84 -6.46 11.82
CA GLU A 140 11.26 -7.70 12.49
C GLU A 140 10.28 -8.85 12.21
N ARG A 141 8.97 -8.62 12.34
CA ARG A 141 7.94 -9.65 12.07
C ARG A 141 7.91 -10.05 10.60
N LEU A 142 8.09 -9.09 9.70
CA LEU A 142 8.17 -9.30 8.26
C LEU A 142 9.52 -9.90 7.83
N GLN A 143 10.53 -9.91 8.70
CA GLN A 143 11.91 -10.29 8.40
C GLN A 143 12.49 -9.54 7.19
N VAL A 144 12.37 -8.21 7.18
CA VAL A 144 12.93 -7.32 6.16
C VAL A 144 13.57 -6.11 6.82
N ASN A 145 14.53 -5.47 6.14
CA ASN A 145 15.16 -4.24 6.64
C ASN A 145 14.40 -2.97 6.24
N CYS A 146 13.53 -3.08 5.22
CA CYS A 146 12.80 -1.98 4.63
C CYS A 146 11.49 -2.50 4.05
N VAL A 147 10.38 -1.78 4.24
CA VAL A 147 9.14 -2.01 3.49
C VAL A 147 9.03 -1.04 2.31
N ASP A 148 8.23 -1.39 1.32
CA ASP A 148 8.02 -0.55 0.16
C ASP A 148 7.08 0.62 0.46
N LEU A 149 6.01 0.37 1.21
CA LEU A 149 5.02 1.36 1.57
C LEU A 149 4.69 1.27 3.07
N TYR A 150 4.86 2.37 3.79
CA TYR A 150 4.42 2.47 5.18
C TYR A 150 3.33 3.52 5.34
N GLN A 151 2.18 3.12 5.91
CA GLN A 151 0.99 3.96 5.95
C GLN A 151 0.55 4.28 7.37
N ILE A 152 -0.13 5.42 7.57
CA ILE A 152 -0.95 5.64 8.77
C ILE A 152 -2.27 4.91 8.58
N HIS A 153 -2.65 4.02 9.50
CA HIS A 153 -3.82 3.14 9.36
C HIS A 153 -5.17 3.88 9.32
N GLY A 154 -5.24 5.05 9.94
CA GLY A 154 -6.46 5.88 10.02
C GLY A 154 -6.18 7.24 10.64
N PRO A 155 -7.02 8.26 10.39
CA PRO A 155 -6.90 9.60 10.98
C PRO A 155 -7.36 9.64 12.45
N ILE A 156 -7.06 8.60 13.23
CA ILE A 156 -7.49 8.43 14.63
C ILE A 156 -6.37 8.80 15.61
N HIS A 157 -5.71 9.92 15.36
CA HIS A 157 -4.52 10.36 16.09
C HIS A 157 -4.77 11.67 16.87
N LEU A 158 -4.21 11.76 18.08
CA LEU A 158 -4.35 12.96 18.93
C LEU A 158 -3.42 14.11 18.53
N ARG A 159 -2.32 13.82 17.82
CA ARG A 159 -1.39 14.83 17.31
C ARG A 159 -1.85 15.34 15.95
N SER A 160 -1.35 16.49 15.53
CA SER A 160 -1.70 17.04 14.22
C SER A 160 -1.14 16.17 13.09
N ILE A 161 -1.71 16.32 11.88
CA ILE A 161 -1.26 15.59 10.69
C ILE A 161 0.20 15.90 10.38
N GLU A 162 0.63 17.14 10.62
CA GLU A 162 1.99 17.57 10.35
C GLU A 162 3.01 16.84 11.23
N VAL A 163 2.68 16.56 12.49
CA VAL A 163 3.54 15.77 13.39
C VAL A 163 3.73 14.34 12.87
N LEU A 164 2.69 13.76 12.29
CA LEU A 164 2.75 12.42 11.70
C LEU A 164 3.49 12.43 10.37
N ALA A 165 3.29 13.45 9.54
CA ALA A 165 4.05 13.67 8.32
C ALA A 165 5.56 13.77 8.59
N ASP A 166 5.95 14.53 9.62
CA ASP A 166 7.35 14.66 10.03
C ASP A 166 7.93 13.32 10.52
N ALA A 167 7.12 12.51 11.22
CA ALA A 167 7.53 11.18 11.65
C ALA A 167 7.66 10.17 10.50
N LEU A 168 6.77 10.25 9.50
CA LEU A 168 6.88 9.49 8.25
C LEU A 168 8.13 9.89 7.46
N ALA A 169 8.44 11.19 7.40
CA ALA A 169 9.65 11.71 6.76
C ALA A 169 10.91 11.15 7.42
N GLU A 170 10.95 11.11 8.76
CA GLU A 170 12.05 10.49 9.50
C GLU A 170 12.17 8.98 9.20
N ALA A 171 11.05 8.25 9.05
CA ALA A 171 11.07 6.83 8.69
C ALA A 171 11.71 6.57 7.31
N VAL A 172 11.42 7.43 6.33
CA VAL A 172 12.05 7.41 5.00
C VAL A 172 13.54 7.73 5.11
N LYS A 173 13.91 8.79 5.83
CA LYS A 173 15.31 9.21 6.02
C LYS A 173 16.17 8.13 6.69
N LEU A 174 15.59 7.38 7.63
CA LEU A 174 16.24 6.24 8.28
C LEU A 174 16.32 4.99 7.39
N GLY A 175 15.76 5.01 6.17
CA GLY A 175 15.76 3.88 5.24
C GLY A 175 14.82 2.74 5.62
N LEU A 176 13.89 2.96 6.55
CA LEU A 176 12.99 1.93 7.06
C LEU A 176 11.79 1.66 6.13
N THR A 177 11.47 2.63 5.28
CA THR A 177 10.46 2.51 4.23
C THR A 177 10.88 3.27 2.98
N LYS A 178 10.54 2.77 1.80
CA LYS A 178 10.83 3.45 0.52
C LYS A 178 9.85 4.58 0.24
N THR A 179 8.57 4.37 0.55
CA THR A 179 7.49 5.34 0.34
C THR A 179 6.54 5.37 1.53
N VAL A 180 5.69 6.41 1.60
CA VAL A 180 4.73 6.59 2.68
C VAL A 180 3.34 6.90 2.16
N GLY A 181 2.33 6.46 2.89
CA GLY A 181 0.92 6.64 2.54
C GLY A 181 0.04 6.90 3.76
N VAL A 182 -1.25 7.03 3.52
CA VAL A 182 -2.28 7.15 4.55
C VAL A 182 -3.46 6.23 4.22
N SER A 183 -4.32 5.99 5.21
CA SER A 183 -5.53 5.20 5.03
C SER A 183 -6.72 5.93 5.64
N ASN A 184 -7.82 6.01 4.92
CA ASN A 184 -9.08 6.65 5.29
C ASN A 184 -8.97 8.16 5.61
N TYR A 185 -7.99 8.85 5.04
CA TYR A 185 -7.91 10.30 5.17
C TYR A 185 -8.92 10.97 4.23
N SER A 186 -9.65 11.95 4.74
CA SER A 186 -10.50 12.83 3.93
C SER A 186 -9.68 13.70 2.98
N THR A 187 -10.34 14.43 2.07
CA THR A 187 -9.67 15.31 1.10
C THR A 187 -8.76 16.32 1.79
N ASP A 188 -9.26 17.04 2.79
CA ASP A 188 -8.49 18.07 3.50
C ASP A 188 -7.33 17.48 4.29
N GLU A 189 -7.54 16.34 4.94
CA GLU A 189 -6.50 15.66 5.70
C GLU A 189 -5.39 15.11 4.79
N MET A 190 -5.77 14.53 3.65
CA MET A 190 -4.83 14.04 2.64
C MET A 190 -4.01 15.20 2.05
N ILE A 191 -4.64 16.34 1.75
CA ILE A 191 -3.94 17.54 1.26
C ILE A 191 -2.95 18.05 2.31
N LYS A 192 -3.34 18.16 3.58
CA LYS A 192 -2.42 18.57 4.67
C LYS A 192 -1.22 17.63 4.81
N MET A 193 -1.46 16.31 4.75
CA MET A 193 -0.39 15.31 4.78
C MET A 193 0.55 15.48 3.59
N TYR A 194 -0.01 15.59 2.39
CA TYR A 194 0.74 15.81 1.16
C TYR A 194 1.61 17.07 1.24
N ASP A 195 1.01 18.22 1.56
CA ASP A 195 1.71 19.51 1.59
C ASP A 195 2.86 19.50 2.61
N ARG A 196 2.66 18.85 3.77
CA ARG A 196 3.73 18.74 4.77
C ARG A 196 4.87 17.82 4.30
N LEU A 197 4.57 16.66 3.71
CA LEU A 197 5.59 15.76 3.18
C LEU A 197 6.42 16.39 2.05
N GLN A 198 5.80 17.26 1.23
CA GLN A 198 6.51 18.01 0.19
C GLN A 198 7.60 18.91 0.76
N THR A 199 7.44 19.45 1.98
CA THR A 199 8.51 20.24 2.64
C THR A 199 9.76 19.43 2.97
N HIS A 200 9.65 18.09 2.99
CA HIS A 200 10.76 17.15 3.12
C HIS A 200 11.21 16.55 1.78
N GLY A 201 10.63 16.99 0.65
CA GLY A 201 10.88 16.42 -0.67
C GLY A 201 10.31 15.01 -0.85
N ILE A 202 9.30 14.63 -0.06
CA ILE A 202 8.70 13.29 -0.08
C ILE A 202 7.32 13.36 -0.72
N GLN A 203 7.09 12.53 -1.74
CA GLN A 203 5.80 12.37 -2.37
C GLN A 203 4.91 11.43 -1.53
N LEU A 204 3.69 11.86 -1.20
CA LEU A 204 2.67 10.96 -0.64
C LEU A 204 2.29 9.93 -1.71
N ALA A 205 2.52 8.65 -1.42
CA ALA A 205 2.38 7.58 -2.40
C ALA A 205 0.93 7.13 -2.59
N SER A 206 0.18 7.03 -1.49
CA SER A 206 -1.17 6.47 -1.51
C SER A 206 -2.10 7.08 -0.47
N ASN A 207 -3.40 7.04 -0.76
CA ASN A 207 -4.47 7.04 0.22
C ASN A 207 -5.30 5.75 0.04
N GLN A 208 -5.24 4.85 1.00
CA GLN A 208 -6.02 3.61 1.01
C GLN A 208 -7.41 3.88 1.60
N VAL A 209 -8.48 3.57 0.89
CA VAL A 209 -9.85 3.93 1.28
C VAL A 209 -10.82 2.79 1.04
N GLU A 210 -11.90 2.75 1.82
CA GLU A 210 -12.99 1.85 1.52
C GLU A 210 -13.69 2.28 0.24
N PHE A 211 -13.67 1.44 -0.78
CA PHE A 211 -14.27 1.77 -2.06
C PHE A 211 -14.85 0.55 -2.76
N SER A 212 -16.14 0.62 -3.09
CA SER A 212 -16.86 -0.41 -3.83
C SER A 212 -18.03 0.21 -4.59
N LEU A 213 -18.72 -0.57 -5.42
CA LEU A 213 -19.94 -0.12 -6.10
C LEU A 213 -21.01 0.40 -5.11
N LEU A 214 -21.04 -0.12 -3.88
CA LEU A 214 -21.99 0.30 -2.83
C LEU A 214 -21.44 1.38 -1.91
N ARG A 215 -20.12 1.52 -1.79
CA ARG A 215 -19.46 2.51 -0.92
C ARG A 215 -18.60 3.44 -1.77
N ARG A 216 -19.22 4.53 -2.25
CA ARG A 216 -18.63 5.47 -3.23
C ARG A 216 -18.25 6.83 -2.66
N LEU A 217 -18.23 7.00 -1.33
CA LEU A 217 -17.91 8.27 -0.70
C LEU A 217 -16.56 8.87 -1.17
N PRO A 218 -15.48 8.10 -1.34
CA PRO A 218 -14.23 8.64 -1.91
C PRO A 218 -14.39 9.25 -3.31
N GLU A 219 -15.31 8.72 -4.13
CA GLU A 219 -15.59 9.25 -5.46
C GLU A 219 -16.48 10.49 -5.39
N THR A 220 -17.60 10.40 -4.67
CA THR A 220 -18.62 11.48 -4.62
C THR A 220 -18.16 12.70 -3.83
N SER A 221 -17.25 12.54 -2.88
CA SER A 221 -16.61 13.66 -2.16
C SER A 221 -15.54 14.40 -2.98
N GLY A 222 -15.13 13.85 -4.13
CA GLY A 222 -14.02 14.39 -4.93
C GLY A 222 -12.63 13.96 -4.45
N LEU A 223 -12.52 13.15 -3.39
CA LEU A 223 -11.24 12.68 -2.85
C LEU A 223 -10.38 11.96 -3.92
N ILE A 224 -10.97 11.06 -4.71
CA ILE A 224 -10.24 10.34 -5.77
C ILE A 224 -9.66 11.33 -6.79
N ALA A 225 -10.46 12.32 -7.22
CA ALA A 225 -10.01 13.33 -8.18
C ALA A 225 -8.86 14.17 -7.61
N GLU A 226 -8.92 14.56 -6.34
CA GLU A 226 -7.86 15.32 -5.67
C GLU A 226 -6.58 14.50 -5.47
N CYS A 227 -6.69 13.20 -5.19
CA CYS A 227 -5.53 12.29 -5.14
C CYS A 227 -4.84 12.22 -6.51
N HIS A 228 -5.60 12.00 -7.58
CA HIS A 228 -5.04 11.90 -8.93
C HIS A 228 -4.37 13.20 -9.41
N LYS A 229 -4.94 14.37 -9.09
CA LYS A 229 -4.32 15.68 -9.38
C LYS A 229 -2.93 15.84 -8.76
N ARG A 230 -2.68 15.19 -7.62
CA ARG A 230 -1.42 15.25 -6.85
C ARG A 230 -0.52 14.05 -7.07
N SER A 231 -0.84 13.17 -8.02
CA SER A 231 -0.14 11.91 -8.22
C SER A 231 -0.07 11.07 -6.93
N VAL A 232 -1.17 11.01 -6.19
CA VAL A 232 -1.38 10.11 -5.06
C VAL A 232 -2.26 8.95 -5.54
N ALA A 233 -1.81 7.71 -5.37
CA ALA A 233 -2.59 6.54 -5.78
C ALA A 233 -3.74 6.28 -4.78
N VAL A 234 -4.87 5.82 -5.30
CA VAL A 234 -5.99 5.37 -4.46
C VAL A 234 -5.96 3.84 -4.39
N LEU A 235 -5.82 3.30 -3.17
CA LEU A 235 -5.91 1.86 -2.93
C LEU A 235 -7.28 1.53 -2.35
N GLY A 236 -8.17 0.91 -3.14
CA GLY A 236 -9.50 0.54 -2.68
C GLY A 236 -9.49 -0.76 -1.87
N TYR A 237 -9.96 -0.75 -0.63
CA TYR A 237 -10.22 -1.98 0.15
C TYR A 237 -11.71 -2.28 0.28
N SER A 238 -12.03 -3.53 0.67
CA SER A 238 -13.37 -4.11 0.67
C SER A 238 -14.16 -3.88 -0.63
N PRO A 239 -13.54 -4.13 -1.82
CA PRO A 239 -14.19 -3.88 -3.11
C PRO A 239 -15.44 -4.74 -3.34
N LEU A 240 -15.57 -5.86 -2.61
CA LEU A 240 -16.69 -6.79 -2.66
C LEU A 240 -17.66 -6.67 -1.48
N VAL A 241 -17.55 -5.60 -0.67
CA VAL A 241 -18.47 -5.31 0.47
C VAL A 241 -18.44 -6.40 1.55
N SER A 242 -17.24 -6.82 1.91
CA SER A 242 -16.93 -7.79 2.98
C SER A 242 -16.20 -7.12 4.13
#